data_AF-A0A4Y2V643-F1
#
_entry.id   AF-A0A4Y2V643-F1
#
_cell.length_a   1.000
_cell.length_b   1.000
_cell.length_c   1.000
_cell.angle_alpha   90.00
_cell.angle_beta   90.00
_cell.angle_gamma   90.00
#
_symmetry.space_group_name_H-M   'P 1'
#
loop_
_entity.id
_entity.type
_entity.pdbx_description
1 polymer ?
#
loop_
_entity_poly.entity_id
_entity_poly.type
_entity_poly.pdbx_seq_one_letter_code
_entity_poly.pdbx_strand_id
1 'polypeptide(L)'
;ALRYRKRDWPQRTFFNPGERNVEPPPLSEQHKIIIPPLHIKLGLVKNLAKAMDNNGPAFKYLHETFPRLSVAKIKEGVFVGPQIKQLFRDPKFEKLLRSKEKQVWDAFYQVSTNFLGNDKAENCKDLVEDMLALFQAFSWNMSLKIHFLDSHLNFFTDNCGQVSDERGERFHQDIANMEKRYQGNWSMAILADSCWTLIRDAPHVHYKRQAKINRKSEAY
;
A
#
# COMPACT_ATOMS: atom_id res chain seq x y z
N ALA A 1 16.44 1.72 -24.71
CA ALA A 1 15.35 1.84 -23.72
C ALA A 1 14.30 2.79 -24.26
N LEU A 2 13.04 2.36 -24.37
CA LEU A 2 11.93 3.23 -24.79
C LEU A 2 11.70 4.27 -23.70
N ARG A 3 12.10 5.52 -23.98
CA ARG A 3 11.84 6.67 -23.09
C ARG A 3 10.33 6.93 -23.08
N TYR A 4 9.75 7.02 -21.89
CA TYR A 4 8.41 7.56 -21.71
C TYR A 4 8.36 8.95 -22.37
N ARG A 5 7.48 9.11 -23.37
CA ARG A 5 7.19 10.42 -23.96
C ARG A 5 5.90 10.92 -23.35
N LYS A 6 6.01 11.92 -22.48
CA LYS A 6 4.86 12.67 -21.99
C LYS A 6 4.16 13.29 -23.19
N ARG A 7 2.84 13.08 -23.27
CA ARG A 7 1.96 13.73 -24.24
C ARG A 7 0.86 14.38 -23.44
N ASP A 8 0.64 15.66 -23.70
CA ASP A 8 -0.47 16.38 -23.11
C ASP A 8 -1.73 16.02 -23.89
N TRP A 9 -2.57 15.21 -23.27
CA TRP A 9 -3.88 14.88 -23.80
C TRP A 9 -4.92 15.82 -23.19
N PRO A 10 -5.84 16.37 -23.99
CA PRO A 10 -6.92 17.18 -23.44
C PRO A 10 -7.77 16.34 -22.49
N GLN A 11 -8.26 16.97 -21.42
CA GLN A 11 -9.16 16.31 -20.47
C GLN A 11 -10.38 15.78 -21.23
N ARG A 12 -10.69 14.50 -20.99
CA ARG A 12 -11.88 13.87 -21.55
C ARG A 12 -13.12 14.37 -20.82
N THR A 13 -14.09 14.86 -21.59
CA THR A 13 -15.39 15.33 -21.10
C THR A 13 -16.55 14.37 -21.37
N PHE A 14 -16.37 13.37 -22.25
CA PHE A 14 -17.42 12.43 -22.66
C PHE A 14 -16.98 10.96 -22.52
N PHE A 15 -17.91 10.12 -22.07
CA PHE A 15 -17.72 8.69 -21.78
C PHE A 15 -18.79 7.83 -22.45
N ASN A 16 -19.01 8.06 -23.75
CA ASN A 16 -20.00 7.29 -24.53
C ASN A 16 -19.53 5.83 -24.69
N PRO A 17 -20.37 4.83 -24.36
CA PRO A 17 -20.08 3.43 -24.66
C PRO A 17 -19.78 3.21 -26.16
N GLY A 18 -18.75 2.41 -26.46
CA GLY A 18 -18.27 2.13 -27.81
C GLY A 18 -17.22 3.12 -28.34
N GLU A 19 -16.95 4.22 -27.64
CA GLU A 19 -15.96 5.21 -28.07
C GLU A 19 -14.68 5.19 -27.22
N ARG A 20 -13.53 5.28 -27.89
CA ARG A 20 -12.20 5.55 -27.27
C ARG A 20 -11.93 4.71 -26.00
N ASN A 21 -12.17 3.40 -26.09
CA ASN A 21 -12.00 2.38 -25.04
C ASN A 21 -12.96 2.47 -23.85
N VAL A 22 -14.13 3.11 -24.00
CA VAL A 22 -15.23 3.01 -23.03
C VAL A 22 -16.16 1.90 -23.48
N GLU A 23 -16.15 0.78 -22.77
CA GLU A 23 -17.02 -0.36 -23.08
C GLU A 23 -18.40 -0.22 -22.39
N PRO A 24 -18.49 -0.19 -21.04
CA PRO A 24 -19.74 0.07 -20.36
C PRO A 24 -19.91 1.55 -19.98
N PRO A 25 -21.16 2.00 -19.71
CA PRO A 25 -21.41 3.25 -19.01
C PRO A 25 -20.65 3.30 -17.67
N PRO A 26 -20.04 4.44 -17.29
CA PRO A 26 -19.39 4.59 -16.00
C PRO A 26 -20.34 4.32 -14.84
N LEU A 27 -19.90 3.52 -13.86
CA LEU A 27 -20.67 3.23 -12.64
C LEU A 27 -20.62 4.37 -11.60
N SER A 28 -19.66 5.28 -11.74
CA SER A 28 -19.43 6.38 -10.82
C SER A 28 -18.97 7.61 -11.58
N GLU A 29 -19.26 8.78 -11.03
CA GLU A 29 -18.82 10.07 -11.54
C GLU A 29 -17.31 10.22 -11.36
N GLN A 30 -16.65 10.91 -12.30
CA GLN A 30 -15.19 11.03 -12.33
C GLN A 30 -14.60 11.63 -11.05
N HIS A 31 -15.26 12.62 -10.44
CA HIS A 31 -14.78 13.27 -9.21
C HIS A 31 -14.94 12.40 -7.95
N LYS A 32 -15.67 11.28 -8.04
CA LYS A 32 -15.80 10.27 -6.97
C LYS A 32 -14.74 9.18 -7.09
N ILE A 33 -13.90 9.21 -8.14
CA ILE A 33 -12.81 8.27 -8.32
C ILE A 33 -11.66 8.65 -7.38
N ILE A 34 -11.23 7.68 -6.58
CA ILE A 34 -10.11 7.82 -5.65
C ILE A 34 -8.93 7.02 -6.19
N ILE A 35 -7.75 7.65 -6.23
CA ILE A 35 -6.50 6.94 -6.54
C ILE A 35 -5.98 6.27 -5.27
N PRO A 36 -5.76 4.95 -5.24
CA PRO A 36 -5.46 4.22 -4.02
C PRO A 36 -4.01 4.46 -3.54
N PRO A 37 -3.77 5.24 -2.47
CA PRO A 37 -2.41 5.68 -2.11
C PRO A 37 -1.51 4.54 -1.66
N LEU A 38 -2.07 3.52 -0.97
CA LEU A 38 -1.34 2.32 -0.60
C LEU A 38 -0.78 1.60 -1.83
N HIS A 39 -1.62 1.36 -2.84
CA HIS A 39 -1.18 0.67 -4.05
C HIS A 39 -0.12 1.46 -4.82
N ILE A 40 -0.17 2.80 -4.80
CA ILE A 40 0.91 3.64 -5.33
C ILE A 40 2.22 3.38 -4.56
N LYS A 41 2.23 3.45 -3.23
CA LYS A 41 3.42 3.15 -2.39
C LYS A 41 3.98 1.76 -2.69
N LEU A 42 3.13 0.74 -2.79
CA LEU A 42 3.53 -0.62 -3.17
C LEU A 42 4.20 -0.67 -4.56
N GLY A 43 3.73 0.14 -5.51
CA GLY A 43 4.35 0.25 -6.83
C GLY A 43 5.74 0.87 -6.83
N LEU A 44 5.93 1.90 -6.01
CA LEU A 44 7.21 2.60 -5.88
C LEU A 44 8.28 1.69 -5.26
N VAL A 45 7.96 1.02 -4.15
CA VAL A 45 8.86 0.03 -3.54
C VAL A 45 9.15 -1.12 -4.49
N LYS A 46 8.14 -1.56 -5.25
CA LYS A 46 8.33 -2.62 -6.23
C LYS A 46 9.41 -2.27 -7.26
N ASN A 47 9.34 -1.06 -7.79
CA ASN A 47 10.33 -0.60 -8.77
C ASN A 47 11.72 -0.42 -8.14
N LEU A 48 11.79 0.05 -6.89
CA LEU A 48 13.05 0.12 -6.14
C LEU A 48 13.70 -1.25 -6.00
N ALA A 49 12.94 -2.23 -5.52
CA ALA A 49 13.45 -3.58 -5.29
C ALA A 49 13.94 -4.25 -6.59
N LYS A 50 13.25 -4.01 -7.71
CA LYS A 50 13.66 -4.50 -9.03
C LYS A 50 14.95 -3.89 -9.56
N ALA A 51 15.23 -2.65 -9.18
CA ALA A 51 16.42 -1.93 -9.62
C ALA A 51 17.59 -2.00 -8.63
N MET A 52 17.35 -2.54 -7.44
CA MET A 52 18.34 -2.72 -6.40
C MET A 52 19.42 -3.72 -6.83
N ASP A 53 20.65 -3.51 -6.38
CA ASP A 53 21.70 -4.50 -6.56
C ASP A 53 21.40 -5.75 -5.73
N ASN A 54 21.03 -6.83 -6.39
CA ASN A 54 20.69 -8.12 -5.78
C ASN A 54 21.86 -8.77 -5.01
N ASN A 55 23.10 -8.33 -5.26
CA ASN A 55 24.30 -8.76 -4.52
C ASN A 55 24.74 -7.73 -3.47
N GLY A 56 24.05 -6.60 -3.39
CA GLY A 56 24.36 -5.50 -2.50
C GLY A 56 23.96 -5.76 -1.04
N PRO A 57 24.56 -5.00 -0.09
CA PRO A 57 24.30 -5.17 1.33
C PRO A 57 22.84 -4.91 1.72
N ALA A 58 22.18 -3.91 1.10
CA ALA A 58 20.76 -3.63 1.33
C ALA A 58 19.85 -4.82 0.95
N PHE A 59 20.09 -5.44 -0.22
CA PHE A 59 19.30 -6.59 -0.66
C PHE A 59 19.48 -7.79 0.28
N LYS A 60 20.72 -8.06 0.71
CA LYS A 60 21.03 -9.11 1.67
C LYS A 60 20.33 -8.89 3.01
N TYR A 61 20.33 -7.64 3.48
CA TYR A 61 19.62 -7.24 4.69
C TYR A 61 18.10 -7.41 4.60
N LEU A 62 17.48 -7.14 3.44
CA LEU A 62 16.05 -7.41 3.24
C LEU A 62 15.71 -8.90 3.44
N HIS A 63 16.57 -9.80 2.95
CA HIS A 63 16.39 -11.24 3.11
C HIS A 63 16.52 -11.68 4.59
N GLU A 64 17.48 -11.10 5.32
CA GLU A 64 17.67 -11.36 6.76
C GLU A 64 16.52 -10.80 7.60
N THR A 65 16.03 -9.61 7.26
CA THR A 65 14.94 -8.92 7.96
C THR A 65 13.60 -9.61 7.74
N PHE A 66 13.38 -10.15 6.54
CA PHE A 66 12.12 -10.78 6.16
C PHE A 66 12.35 -12.24 5.73
N PRO A 67 12.69 -13.16 6.67
CA PRO A 67 13.03 -14.55 6.35
C PRO A 67 11.85 -15.35 5.74
N ARG A 68 10.63 -14.82 5.84
CA ARG A 68 9.43 -15.40 5.19
C ARG A 68 9.28 -15.00 3.73
N LEU A 69 10.02 -14.01 3.25
CA LEU A 69 10.06 -13.63 1.85
C LEU A 69 11.15 -14.42 1.14
N SER A 70 10.79 -15.08 0.04
CA SER A 70 11.80 -15.69 -0.82
C SER A 70 12.61 -14.61 -1.54
N VAL A 71 13.83 -14.94 -1.96
CA VAL A 71 14.66 -14.08 -2.81
C VAL A 71 13.88 -13.59 -4.03
N ALA A 72 13.08 -14.46 -4.66
CA ALA A 72 12.24 -14.08 -5.80
C ALA A 72 11.19 -13.02 -5.44
N LYS A 73 10.54 -13.12 -4.27
CA LYS A 73 9.58 -12.10 -3.80
C LYS A 73 10.26 -10.76 -3.55
N ILE A 74 11.46 -10.75 -2.98
CA ILE A 74 12.23 -9.53 -2.75
C ILE A 74 12.63 -8.91 -4.08
N LYS A 75 13.19 -9.68 -5.03
CA LYS A 75 13.53 -9.21 -6.39
C LYS A 75 12.35 -8.62 -7.13
N GLU A 76 11.19 -9.26 -7.02
CA GLU A 76 9.96 -8.79 -7.65
C GLU A 76 9.26 -7.66 -6.88
N GLY A 77 9.83 -7.25 -5.73
CA GLY A 77 9.31 -6.16 -4.93
C GLY A 77 7.95 -6.44 -4.29
N VAL A 78 7.71 -7.71 -3.94
CA VAL A 78 6.47 -8.18 -3.31
C VAL A 78 6.54 -7.92 -1.82
N PHE A 79 6.24 -6.68 -1.44
CA PHE A 79 6.12 -6.25 -0.05
C PHE A 79 4.67 -5.95 0.32
N VAL A 80 4.36 -6.03 1.61
CA VAL A 80 3.10 -5.55 2.19
C VAL A 80 3.30 -4.24 2.95
N GLY A 81 2.23 -3.47 3.16
CA GLY A 81 2.27 -2.18 3.86
C GLY A 81 3.07 -2.20 5.19
N PRO A 82 2.86 -3.19 6.09
CA PRO A 82 3.63 -3.28 7.32
C PRO A 82 5.15 -3.42 7.13
N GLN A 83 5.60 -4.14 6.10
CA GLN A 83 7.04 -4.31 5.82
C GLN A 83 7.67 -3.00 5.34
N ILE A 84 6.96 -2.23 4.51
CA ILE A 84 7.42 -0.92 4.04
C ILE A 84 7.51 0.06 5.22
N LYS A 85 6.49 0.08 6.08
CA LYS A 85 6.51 0.90 7.30
C LYS A 85 7.65 0.53 8.25
N GLN A 86 7.99 -0.75 8.34
CA GLN A 86 9.14 -1.21 9.12
C GLN A 86 10.45 -0.67 8.51
N LEU A 87 10.63 -0.77 7.20
CA LEU A 87 11.82 -0.25 6.51
C LEU A 87 11.96 1.27 6.66
N PHE A 88 10.86 2.03 6.59
CA PHE A 88 10.87 3.48 6.84
C PHE A 88 11.33 3.87 8.25
N ARG A 89 11.29 2.95 9.21
CA ARG A 89 11.72 3.17 10.60
C ARG A 89 13.06 2.49 10.90
N ASP A 90 13.70 1.89 9.90
CA ASP A 90 14.93 1.13 10.08
C ASP A 90 16.16 1.91 9.56
N PRO A 91 16.87 2.64 10.44
CA PRO A 91 18.06 3.39 10.06
C PRO A 91 19.21 2.47 9.65
N LYS A 92 19.19 1.17 9.98
CA LYS A 92 20.21 0.23 9.52
C LYS A 92 20.02 -0.06 8.04
N PHE A 93 18.79 -0.29 7.60
CA PHE A 93 18.49 -0.49 6.19
C PHE A 93 18.95 0.71 5.35
N GLU A 94 18.63 1.93 5.80
CA GLU A 94 18.99 3.16 5.09
C GLU A 94 20.51 3.31 4.90
N LYS A 95 21.31 2.95 5.92
CA LYS A 95 22.77 3.00 5.86
C LYS A 95 23.39 1.98 4.89
N LEU A 96 22.66 0.93 4.55
CA LEU A 96 23.13 -0.12 3.63
C LEU A 96 22.81 0.20 2.17
N LEU A 97 21.99 1.21 1.89
CA LEU A 97 21.68 1.65 0.54
C LEU A 97 22.89 2.33 -0.09
N ARG A 98 23.22 1.98 -1.34
CA ARG A 98 24.26 2.68 -2.10
C ARG A 98 23.80 4.09 -2.42
N SER A 99 24.72 5.02 -2.69
CA SER A 99 24.42 6.44 -2.97
C SER A 99 23.20 6.66 -3.88
N LYS A 100 23.15 5.93 -4.99
CA LYS A 100 22.07 5.95 -5.97
C LYS A 100 20.74 5.39 -5.42
N GLU A 101 20.75 4.22 -4.80
CA GLU A 101 19.56 3.60 -4.19
C GLU A 101 19.02 4.46 -3.04
N LYS A 102 19.93 5.09 -2.29
CA LYS A 102 19.62 5.98 -1.17
C LYS A 102 18.86 7.22 -1.63
N GLN A 103 19.35 7.91 -2.67
CA GLN A 103 18.64 9.08 -3.21
C GLN A 103 17.19 8.74 -3.58
N VAL A 104 17.00 7.60 -4.25
CA VAL A 104 15.69 7.12 -4.67
C VAL A 104 14.82 6.73 -3.47
N TRP A 105 15.40 6.05 -2.47
CA TRP A 105 14.71 5.71 -1.23
C TRP A 105 14.27 6.94 -0.45
N ASP A 106 15.14 7.95 -0.35
CA ASP A 106 14.86 9.19 0.36
C ASP A 106 13.73 9.95 -0.35
N ALA A 107 13.76 10.06 -1.68
CA ALA A 107 12.66 10.66 -2.45
C ALA A 107 11.35 9.87 -2.30
N PHE A 108 11.40 8.54 -2.33
CA PHE A 108 10.25 7.68 -2.08
C PHE A 108 9.68 7.88 -0.67
N TYR A 109 10.55 8.01 0.34
CA TYR A 109 10.15 8.31 1.72
C TYR A 109 9.43 9.65 1.78
N GLN A 110 10.02 10.72 1.23
CA GLN A 110 9.44 12.06 1.22
C GLN A 110 8.05 12.10 0.55
N VAL A 111 7.89 11.46 -0.61
CA VAL A 111 6.58 11.35 -1.28
C VAL A 111 5.59 10.53 -0.45
N SER A 112 6.06 9.47 0.21
CA SER A 112 5.19 8.60 1.00
C SER A 112 4.67 9.24 2.28
N THR A 113 5.47 10.10 2.91
CA THR A 113 5.14 10.77 4.17
C THR A 113 4.44 12.10 3.97
N ASN A 114 4.88 12.89 3.00
CA ASN A 114 4.43 14.27 2.82
C ASN A 114 3.43 14.43 1.67
N PHE A 115 3.06 13.36 0.97
CA PHE A 115 2.00 13.42 -0.03
C PHE A 115 1.02 12.28 0.12
N LEU A 116 1.49 11.03 0.07
CA LEU A 116 0.63 9.85 0.15
C LEU A 116 0.25 9.48 1.61
N GLY A 117 0.44 10.42 2.54
CA GLY A 117 0.16 10.31 3.97
C GLY A 117 -1.18 10.95 4.35
N ASN A 118 -1.35 11.22 5.64
CA ASN A 118 -2.55 11.92 6.13
C ASN A 118 -2.54 13.41 5.75
N ASP A 119 -1.35 13.98 5.64
CA ASP A 119 -1.14 15.39 5.37
C ASP A 119 -0.37 15.53 4.06
N LYS A 120 -0.98 16.26 3.12
CA LYS A 120 -0.35 16.63 1.85
C LYS A 120 0.39 17.95 2.01
N ALA A 121 1.69 17.93 1.77
CA ALA A 121 2.53 19.10 1.79
C ALA A 121 2.26 20.01 0.58
N GLU A 122 2.41 21.32 0.79
CA GLU A 122 2.22 22.32 -0.27
C GLU A 122 3.15 22.08 -1.46
N ASN A 123 4.40 21.66 -1.19
CA ASN A 123 5.41 21.33 -2.20
C ASN A 123 5.29 19.89 -2.74
N CYS A 124 4.15 19.22 -2.60
CA CYS A 124 3.97 17.84 -3.07
C CYS A 124 4.29 17.65 -4.56
N LYS A 125 4.01 18.66 -5.39
CA LYS A 125 4.34 18.64 -6.81
C LYS A 125 5.85 18.54 -7.03
N ASP A 126 6.62 19.37 -6.34
CA ASP A 126 8.08 19.39 -6.43
C ASP A 126 8.68 18.06 -5.95
N LEU A 127 8.15 17.52 -4.83
CA LEU A 127 8.58 16.20 -4.31
C LEU A 127 8.38 15.09 -5.35
N VAL A 128 7.27 15.13 -6.09
CA VAL A 128 6.98 14.14 -7.14
C VAL A 128 7.88 14.36 -8.35
N GLU A 129 8.08 15.61 -8.79
CA GLU A 129 8.97 15.93 -9.91
C GLU A 129 10.42 15.51 -9.64
N ASP A 130 10.94 15.78 -8.44
CA ASP A 130 12.28 15.36 -8.00
C ASP A 130 12.41 13.83 -7.99
N MET A 131 11.41 13.12 -7.45
CA MET A 131 11.39 11.66 -7.43
C MET A 131 11.38 11.09 -8.86
N LEU A 132 10.58 11.67 -9.77
CA LEU A 132 10.49 11.25 -11.16
C LEU A 132 11.81 11.48 -11.91
N ALA A 133 12.52 12.59 -11.65
CA ALA A 133 13.83 12.85 -12.24
C ALA A 133 14.86 11.79 -11.82
N LEU A 134 14.87 11.41 -10.53
CA LEU A 134 15.72 10.34 -10.02
C LEU A 134 15.39 8.99 -10.67
N PHE A 135 14.11 8.67 -10.83
CA PHE A 135 13.67 7.41 -11.44
C PHE A 135 14.06 7.32 -12.92
N GLN A 136 13.98 8.43 -13.65
CA GLN A 136 14.45 8.51 -15.04
C GLN A 136 15.96 8.28 -15.13
N ALA A 137 16.76 8.90 -14.23
CA ALA A 137 18.20 8.69 -14.17
C ALA A 137 18.57 7.24 -13.83
N PHE A 138 17.70 6.54 -13.10
CA PHE A 138 17.85 5.13 -12.75
C PHE A 138 17.34 4.14 -13.82
N SER A 139 16.88 4.63 -14.97
CA SER A 139 16.31 3.82 -16.05
C SER A 139 15.11 2.96 -15.62
N TRP A 140 14.27 3.46 -14.71
CA TRP A 140 13.07 2.74 -14.30
C TRP A 140 11.99 2.77 -15.36
N ASN A 141 11.26 1.66 -15.48
CA ASN A 141 10.10 1.59 -16.35
C ASN A 141 8.94 2.42 -15.75
N MET A 142 8.29 3.20 -16.61
CA MET A 142 7.08 3.94 -16.25
C MET A 142 5.95 2.94 -15.96
N SER A 143 5.66 2.71 -14.68
CA SER A 143 4.49 1.93 -14.27
C SER A 143 3.25 2.81 -14.31
N LEU A 144 2.07 2.19 -14.39
CA LEU A 144 0.79 2.92 -14.29
C LEU A 144 0.71 3.79 -13.03
N LYS A 145 1.32 3.34 -11.93
CA LYS A 145 1.34 4.05 -10.65
C LYS A 145 2.22 5.30 -10.68
N ILE A 146 3.38 5.22 -11.36
CA ILE A 146 4.23 6.39 -11.57
C ILE A 146 3.56 7.36 -12.54
N HIS A 147 2.86 6.85 -13.56
CA HIS A 147 2.09 7.70 -14.47
C HIS A 147 1.00 8.51 -13.76
N PHE A 148 0.28 7.91 -12.79
CA PHE A 148 -0.67 8.67 -11.96
C PHE A 148 -0.01 9.82 -11.20
N LEU A 149 1.22 9.62 -10.70
CA LEU A 149 1.97 10.66 -10.02
C LEU A 149 2.44 11.77 -10.99
N ASP A 150 2.84 11.43 -12.23
CA ASP A 150 3.31 12.43 -13.20
C ASP A 150 2.17 13.22 -13.87
N SER A 151 1.01 12.60 -14.09
CA SER A 151 -0.05 13.17 -14.94
C SER A 151 -1.36 13.47 -14.22
N HIS A 152 -1.57 12.92 -13.01
CA HIS A 152 -2.89 12.92 -12.37
C HIS A 152 -2.84 13.32 -10.88
N LEU A 153 -1.92 14.21 -10.49
CA LEU A 153 -1.83 14.74 -9.12
C LEU A 153 -3.13 15.41 -8.64
N ASN A 154 -3.91 15.96 -9.57
CA ASN A 154 -5.20 16.59 -9.30
C ASN A 154 -6.30 15.62 -8.82
N PHE A 155 -6.10 14.30 -8.98
CA PHE A 155 -7.04 13.28 -8.47
C PHE A 155 -6.76 12.88 -7.02
N PHE A 156 -5.64 13.29 -6.44
CA PHE A 156 -5.30 12.94 -5.06
C PHE A 156 -5.92 13.92 -4.09
N THR A 157 -6.61 13.37 -3.08
CA THR A 157 -7.18 14.13 -1.96
C THR A 157 -6.08 14.72 -1.09
N ASP A 158 -6.41 15.76 -0.33
CA ASP A 158 -5.47 16.38 0.63
C ASP A 158 -5.12 15.43 1.77
N ASN A 159 -6.05 14.54 2.13
CA ASN A 159 -5.81 13.44 3.07
C ASN A 159 -5.86 12.10 2.34
N CYS A 160 -4.74 11.71 1.74
CA CYS A 160 -4.58 10.41 1.07
C CYS A 160 -4.66 9.24 2.08
N GLY A 161 -4.19 9.44 3.30
CA GLY A 161 -4.20 8.42 4.35
C GLY A 161 -5.61 7.99 4.75
N GLN A 162 -6.59 8.90 4.71
CA GLN A 162 -8.00 8.60 5.00
C GLN A 162 -8.63 7.63 4.00
N VAL A 163 -8.22 7.73 2.74
CA VAL A 163 -8.75 6.93 1.62
C VAL A 163 -7.81 5.78 1.23
N SER A 164 -6.84 5.49 2.10
CA SER A 164 -5.88 4.42 1.90
C SER A 164 -6.47 3.06 2.25
N ASP A 165 -6.25 2.07 1.38
CA ASP A 165 -6.69 0.69 1.56
C ASP A 165 -5.97 -0.07 2.68
N GLU A 166 -5.10 0.59 3.46
CA GLU A 166 -4.39 -0.01 4.60
C GLU A 166 -5.34 -0.68 5.60
N ARG A 167 -6.52 -0.09 5.84
CA ARG A 167 -7.53 -0.67 6.72
C ARG A 167 -8.16 -1.92 6.10
N GLY A 168 -8.43 -1.91 4.80
CA GLY A 168 -8.95 -3.07 4.06
C GLY A 168 -7.94 -4.23 4.05
N GLU A 169 -6.67 -3.94 3.80
CA GLU A 169 -5.59 -4.94 3.86
C GLU A 169 -5.41 -5.52 5.26
N ARG A 170 -5.60 -4.71 6.31
CA ARG A 170 -5.61 -5.21 7.70
C ARG A 170 -6.79 -6.14 7.95
N PHE A 171 -7.98 -5.76 7.47
CA PHE A 171 -9.17 -6.58 7.58
C PHE A 171 -8.96 -7.96 6.94
N HIS A 172 -8.34 -8.06 5.76
CA HIS A 172 -8.01 -9.35 5.15
C HIS A 172 -7.11 -10.24 6.04
N GLN A 173 -6.16 -9.66 6.78
CA GLN A 173 -5.32 -10.41 7.72
C GLN A 173 -6.13 -10.92 8.91
N ASP A 174 -7.04 -10.10 9.44
CA ASP A 174 -7.88 -10.47 10.57
C ASP A 174 -8.89 -11.56 10.17
N ILE A 175 -9.47 -11.46 8.96
CA ILE A 175 -10.31 -12.50 8.38
C ILE A 175 -9.55 -13.83 8.20
N ALA A 176 -8.34 -13.80 7.63
CA ALA A 176 -7.54 -15.02 7.47
C ALA A 176 -7.24 -15.73 8.81
N ASN A 177 -7.03 -14.96 9.88
CA ASN A 177 -6.86 -15.51 11.22
C ASN A 177 -8.15 -16.16 11.76
N MET A 178 -9.31 -15.55 11.48
CA MET A 178 -10.59 -16.14 11.84
C MET A 178 -10.88 -17.41 11.02
N GLU A 179 -10.69 -17.39 9.70
CA GLU A 179 -10.84 -18.57 8.85
C GLU A 179 -10.04 -19.75 9.40
N LYS A 180 -8.78 -19.50 9.79
CA LYS A 180 -7.93 -20.52 10.42
C LYS A 180 -8.51 -21.04 11.74
N ARG A 181 -9.06 -20.17 12.60
CA ARG A 181 -9.73 -20.55 13.86
C ARG A 181 -10.95 -21.43 13.62
N TYR A 182 -11.69 -21.15 12.56
CA TYR A 182 -12.89 -21.89 12.16
C TYR A 182 -12.62 -23.01 11.15
N GLN A 183 -11.34 -23.33 10.88
CA GLN A 183 -10.93 -24.39 9.95
C GLN A 183 -11.52 -24.25 8.53
N GLY A 184 -11.73 -23.02 8.07
CA GLY A 184 -12.33 -22.72 6.77
C GLY A 184 -13.86 -22.84 6.72
N ASN A 185 -14.52 -23.17 7.85
CA ASN A 185 -15.98 -23.26 7.90
C ASN A 185 -16.62 -21.88 7.97
N TRP A 186 -17.15 -21.43 6.83
CA TRP A 186 -17.96 -20.23 6.72
C TRP A 186 -19.36 -20.47 7.28
N SER A 187 -19.67 -19.84 8.42
CA SER A 187 -20.98 -19.93 9.07
C SER A 187 -21.40 -18.55 9.60
N MET A 188 -22.69 -18.36 9.91
CA MET A 188 -23.15 -17.13 10.55
C MET A 188 -22.37 -16.80 11.85
N ALA A 189 -21.83 -17.82 12.53
CA ALA A 189 -21.02 -17.64 13.73
C ALA A 189 -19.67 -16.93 13.46
N ILE A 190 -19.04 -17.13 12.29
CA ILE A 190 -17.78 -16.45 11.96
C ILE A 190 -18.01 -14.96 11.72
N LEU A 191 -19.11 -14.62 11.03
CA LEU A 191 -19.52 -13.23 10.80
C LEU A 191 -19.89 -12.55 12.12
N ALA A 192 -20.64 -13.24 12.98
CA ALA A 192 -20.97 -12.72 14.31
C ALA A 192 -19.72 -12.47 15.17
N ASP A 193 -18.77 -13.42 15.24
CA ASP A 193 -17.52 -13.27 15.99
C ASP A 193 -16.63 -12.15 15.41
N SER A 194 -16.67 -11.94 14.09
CA SER A 194 -16.01 -10.81 13.42
C SER A 194 -16.57 -9.47 13.89
N CYS A 195 -17.89 -9.28 13.81
CA CYS A 195 -18.57 -8.07 14.28
C CYS A 195 -18.30 -7.84 15.77
N TRP A 196 -18.36 -8.89 16.59
CA TRP A 196 -18.06 -8.80 18.02
C TRP A 196 -16.60 -8.46 18.32
N THR A 197 -15.65 -8.88 17.48
CA THR A 197 -14.25 -8.50 17.62
C THR A 197 -14.07 -7.00 17.36
N LEU A 198 -14.68 -6.48 16.29
CA LEU A 198 -14.64 -5.04 15.99
C LEU A 198 -15.26 -4.18 17.10
N ILE A 199 -16.36 -4.64 17.71
CA ILE A 199 -17.00 -3.93 18.83
C ILE A 199 -16.11 -3.93 20.09
N ARG A 200 -15.42 -5.05 20.38
CA ARG A 200 -14.53 -5.16 21.55
C ARG A 200 -13.28 -4.30 21.43
N ASP A 201 -12.74 -4.17 20.23
CA ASP A 201 -11.52 -3.40 19.97
C ASP A 201 -11.82 -1.89 19.82
N ALA A 202 -13.10 -1.49 19.86
CA ALA A 202 -13.49 -0.10 19.82
C ALA A 202 -13.07 0.63 21.11
N PRO A 203 -12.34 1.76 21.01
CA PRO A 203 -11.68 2.41 22.16
C PRO A 203 -12.65 2.96 23.22
N HIS A 204 -13.95 3.02 22.92
CA HIS A 204 -15.01 3.54 23.77
C HIS A 204 -15.86 2.44 24.44
N VAL A 205 -15.54 1.15 24.23
CA VAL A 205 -16.32 0.03 24.78
C VAL A 205 -15.50 -0.72 25.83
N HIS A 206 -15.78 -0.49 27.12
CA HIS A 206 -15.24 -1.29 28.21
C HIS A 206 -15.99 -2.63 28.32
N TYR A 207 -15.55 -3.64 27.57
CA TYR A 207 -16.11 -4.99 27.68
C TYR A 207 -15.29 -5.87 28.63
N LYS A 208 -15.88 -6.31 29.75
CA LYS A 208 -15.33 -7.38 30.60
C LYS A 208 -15.85 -8.73 30.13
N ARG A 209 -14.94 -9.61 29.71
CA ARG A 209 -15.29 -11.01 29.39
C ARG A 209 -15.79 -11.70 30.66
N GLN A 210 -17.07 -12.07 30.70
CA GLN A 210 -17.53 -13.02 31.72
C GLN A 210 -16.91 -14.39 31.41
N ALA A 211 -16.04 -14.87 32.30
CA ALA A 211 -15.57 -16.24 32.24
C ALA A 211 -16.76 -17.19 32.50
N LYS A 212 -16.85 -18.29 31.75
CA LYS A 212 -17.85 -19.33 32.03
C LYS A 212 -17.63 -19.82 33.47
N ILE A 213 -18.60 -19.57 34.33
CA ILE A 213 -18.68 -20.22 35.64
C ILE A 213 -18.83 -21.72 35.35
N ASN A 214 -17.84 -22.51 35.74
CA ASN A 214 -17.98 -23.97 35.81
C ASN A 214 -19.08 -24.27 36.83
N ARG A 215 -20.31 -24.50 36.36
CA ARG A 215 -21.30 -25.21 37.16
C ARG A 215 -20.81 -26.65 37.28
N LYS A 216 -20.06 -26.93 38.36
CA LYS A 216 -19.95 -28.31 38.85
C LYS A 216 -21.38 -28.79 39.07
N SER A 217 -21.77 -29.81 38.35
CA SER A 217 -22.97 -30.58 38.63
C SER A 217 -22.81 -31.20 40.02
N GLU A 218 -23.49 -30.64 41.02
CA GLU A 218 -23.77 -31.38 42.24
C GLU A 218 -24.79 -32.45 41.88
N ALA A 219 -24.29 -33.68 41.80
CA ALA A 219 -25.11 -34.88 41.80
C ALA A 219 -25.73 -35.03 43.18
N TYR A 220 -27.04 -35.22 43.22
CA TYR A 220 -27.76 -35.89 44.30
C TYR A 220 -28.47 -37.10 43.71
#